data_AF-A0A7C5PDQ9-F1
#
_entry.id   AF-A0A7C5PDQ9-F1
#
_cell.length_a   1.000
_cell.length_b   1.000
_cell.length_c   1.000
_cell.angle_alpha   90.00
_cell.angle_beta   90.00
_cell.angle_gamma   90.00
#
_symmetry.space_group_name_H-M   'P 1'
#
loop_
_entity.id
_entity.type
_entity.pdbx_description
1 polymer ?
#
loop_
_entity_poly.entity_id
_entity_poly.type
_entity_poly.pdbx_seq_one_letter_code
_entity_poly.pdbx_strand_id
1 'polypeptide(L)'
;MRPDWTIYLTFLGAGLILLLPRDAKNLIRWVALATGLAGLTVGLTGYFHYNDSFRDLIARTGSGFWHVVNVPWIPAIGAHYHLALDGINFPLV
;
A
#
# COMPACT_ATOMS: atom_id res chain seq x y z
N MET A 1 3.11 -11.09 0.07
CA MET A 1 2.03 -10.17 0.49
C MET A 1 1.96 -9.00 -0.49
N ARG A 2 0.84 -8.26 -0.54
CA ARG A 2 0.59 -7.16 -1.51
C ARG A 2 0.48 -5.81 -0.77
N PRO A 3 1.63 -5.20 -0.36
CA PRO A 3 1.62 -3.96 0.40
C PRO A 3 1.12 -2.75 -0.41
N ASP A 4 1.03 -2.85 -1.73
CA ASP A 4 0.40 -1.87 -2.63
C ASP A 4 -1.07 -1.58 -2.28
N TRP A 5 -1.75 -2.48 -1.56
CA TRP A 5 -3.13 -2.29 -1.13
C TRP A 5 -3.35 -1.16 -0.13
N THR A 6 -2.32 -0.69 0.58
CA THR A 6 -2.44 0.47 1.48
C THR A 6 -2.87 1.73 0.71
N ILE A 7 -2.38 1.89 -0.53
CA ILE A 7 -2.74 2.98 -1.43
C ILE A 7 -4.21 2.82 -1.86
N TYR A 8 -4.59 1.65 -2.37
CA TYR A 8 -5.94 1.43 -2.89
C TYR A 8 -7.02 1.51 -1.80
N LEU A 9 -6.73 1.03 -0.58
CA LEU A 9 -7.64 1.14 0.56
C LEU A 9 -7.89 2.59 0.97
N THR A 10 -6.87 3.44 0.89
CA THR A 10 -7.00 4.88 1.18
C THR A 10 -7.93 5.56 0.18
N PHE A 11 -7.75 5.29 -1.12
CA PHE A 11 -8.63 5.83 -2.16
C PHE A 11 -10.05 5.25 -2.08
N LEU A 12 -10.19 3.97 -1.75
CA LEU A 12 -11.49 3.35 -1.54
C LEU A 12 -12.23 4.00 -0.36
N GLY A 13 -11.55 4.24 0.77
CA GLY A 13 -12.13 4.94 1.91
C GLY A 13 -12.57 6.36 1.57
N ALA A 14 -11.73 7.11 0.85
CA ALA A 14 -12.08 8.45 0.38
C ALA A 14 -13.30 8.42 -0.57
N GLY A 15 -13.34 7.46 -1.50
CA GLY A 15 -14.47 7.26 -2.42
C GLY A 15 -15.77 6.92 -1.70
N LEU A 16 -15.73 6.03 -0.70
CA LEU A 16 -16.90 5.71 0.12
C LEU A 16 -17.41 6.92 0.88
N ILE A 17 -16.52 7.74 1.46
CA ILE A 17 -16.89 8.97 2.17
C ILE A 17 -17.53 9.98 1.22
N LEU A 18 -17.07 10.08 -0.02
CA LEU A 18 -17.62 11.00 -1.02
C LEU A 18 -19.09 10.66 -1.39
N LEU A 19 -19.48 9.40 -1.27
CA LEU A 19 -20.86 8.94 -1.51
C LEU A 19 -21.78 9.13 -0.29
N LEU A 20 -21.24 9.48 0.87
CA LEU A 20 -22.02 9.67 2.10
C LEU A 20 -22.56 11.09 2.21
N PRO A 21 -23.79 11.26 2.75
CA PRO A 21 -24.34 12.58 3.02
C PRO A 21 -23.51 13.29 4.11
N ARG A 22 -23.27 14.59 3.92
CA ARG A 22 -22.42 15.42 4.79
C ARG A 22 -22.85 15.41 6.27
N ASP A 23 -24.14 15.20 6.52
CA ASP A 23 -24.71 15.21 7.87
C ASP A 23 -24.48 13.90 8.63
N ALA A 24 -24.13 12.81 7.93
CA ALA A 24 -23.82 11.51 8.54
C ALA A 24 -22.41 11.45 9.14
N LYS A 25 -22.07 12.42 9.99
CA LYS A 25 -20.73 12.61 10.58
C LYS A 25 -20.20 11.35 11.26
N ASN A 26 -21.04 10.61 11.96
CA ASN A 26 -20.65 9.37 12.63
C ASN A 26 -20.29 8.26 11.64
N LEU A 27 -21.08 8.11 10.57
CA LEU A 27 -20.83 7.10 9.55
C LEU A 27 -19.52 7.40 8.80
N ILE A 28 -19.29 8.66 8.42
CA ILE A 28 -18.04 9.12 7.78
C ILE A 28 -16.82 8.76 8.66
N ARG A 29 -16.89 9.03 9.97
CA ARG A 29 -15.81 8.70 10.92
C ARG A 29 -15.54 7.20 10.99
N TRP A 30 -16.59 6.39 11.05
CA TRP A 30 -16.46 4.93 11.09
C TRP A 30 -15.87 4.37 9.80
N VAL A 31 -16.29 4.88 8.63
CA VAL A 31 -15.71 4.48 7.34
C VAL A 31 -14.23 4.85 7.29
N ALA A 32 -13.87 6.08 7.66
CA ALA A 32 -12.48 6.52 7.70
C ALA A 32 -11.62 5.66 8.64
N LEU A 33 -12.14 5.34 9.83
CA LEU A 33 -11.45 4.50 10.80
C LEU A 33 -11.28 3.08 10.28
N ALA A 34 -12.34 2.48 9.71
CA ALA A 34 -12.31 1.14 9.18
C ALA A 34 -11.31 1.00 8.03
N THR A 35 -11.29 1.95 7.09
CA THR A 35 -10.34 1.95 5.98
C THR A 35 -8.91 2.18 6.46
N GLY A 36 -8.72 3.05 7.46
CA GLY A 36 -7.41 3.28 8.08
C GLY A 36 -6.87 2.04 8.80
N LEU A 37 -7.72 1.35 9.59
CA LEU A 37 -7.35 0.09 10.27
C LEU A 37 -7.04 -1.03 9.28
N ALA A 38 -7.81 -1.12 8.19
CA ALA A 38 -7.53 -2.07 7.12
C ALA A 38 -6.16 -1.79 6.48
N GLY A 39 -5.86 -0.52 6.16
CA GLY A 39 -4.54 -0.10 5.65
C GLY A 39 -3.41 -0.44 6.61
N LEU A 40 -3.56 -0.10 7.89
CA LEU A 40 -2.58 -0.41 8.94
C LEU A 40 -2.33 -1.92 9.08
N THR A 41 -3.38 -2.72 8.99
CA THR A 41 -3.25 -4.19 9.08
C THR A 41 -2.46 -4.75 7.88
N VAL A 42 -2.70 -4.22 6.67
CA VAL A 42 -1.90 -4.57 5.48
C VAL A 42 -0.43 -4.14 5.64
N GLY A 43 -0.18 -2.92 6.14
CA GLY A 43 1.18 -2.43 6.42
C GLY A 43 1.91 -3.30 7.46
N LEU A 44 1.28 -3.56 8.61
CA LEU A 44 1.84 -4.38 9.69
C LEU A 44 2.12 -5.82 9.25
N THR A 45 1.19 -6.45 8.52
CA THR A 45 1.42 -7.81 8.01
C THR A 45 2.60 -7.82 7.04
N GLY A 46 2.72 -6.82 6.16
CA GLY A 46 3.88 -6.63 5.30
C GLY A 46 5.18 -6.47 6.09
N TYR A 47 5.18 -5.62 7.12
CA TYR A 47 6.34 -5.35 7.97
C TYR A 47 6.80 -6.60 8.74
N PHE A 48 5.89 -7.35 9.36
CA PHE A 48 6.27 -8.54 10.12
C PHE A 48 6.77 -9.69 9.23
N HIS A 49 6.30 -9.77 7.97
CA HIS A 49 6.80 -10.76 7.00
C HIS A 49 8.03 -10.27 6.22
N TYR A 50 8.47 -9.03 6.46
CA TYR A 50 9.59 -8.42 5.75
C TYR A 50 10.89 -9.19 5.97
N ASN A 51 11.24 -9.53 7.21
CA ASN A 51 12.55 -10.12 7.53
C ASN A 51 12.78 -11.47 6.83
N ASP A 52 11.74 -12.32 6.79
CA ASP A 52 11.80 -13.62 6.11
C ASP A 52 11.87 -13.46 4.59
N SER A 53 11.09 -12.52 4.06
CA SER A 53 11.03 -12.23 2.62
C SER A 53 12.31 -11.52 2.12
N PHE A 54 12.91 -10.66 2.94
CA PHE A 54 14.06 -9.84 2.60
C PHE A 54 15.34 -10.66 2.47
N ARG A 55 15.53 -11.67 3.33
CA ARG A 55 16.68 -12.58 3.23
C ARG A 55 16.63 -13.41 1.94
N ASP A 56 15.45 -13.91 1.57
CA ASP A 56 15.24 -14.64 0.31
C ASP A 56 15.37 -13.71 -0.91
N LEU A 57 14.89 -12.46 -0.81
CA LEU A 57 14.96 -11.47 -1.87
C LEU A 57 16.40 -11.02 -2.19
N ILE A 58 17.22 -10.73 -1.18
CA ILE A 58 18.65 -10.40 -1.39
C ILE A 58 19.37 -11.59 -2.01
N ALA A 59 19.10 -12.81 -1.53
CA ALA A 59 19.73 -14.02 -2.06
C ALA A 59 19.41 -14.26 -3.54
N ARG A 60 18.21 -13.87 -4.01
CA ARG A 60 17.76 -14.09 -5.39
C ARG A 60 18.06 -12.92 -6.33
N THR A 61 18.05 -11.69 -5.83
CA THR A 61 18.01 -10.48 -6.67
C THR A 61 19.25 -9.61 -6.52
N GLY A 62 20.04 -9.79 -5.45
CA GLY A 62 21.17 -8.93 -5.12
C GLY A 62 20.79 -7.48 -4.76
N SER A 63 19.49 -7.17 -4.67
CA SER A 63 18.96 -5.86 -4.32
C SER A 63 18.11 -5.94 -3.05
N GLY A 64 18.14 -4.88 -2.24
CA GLY A 64 17.30 -4.74 -1.05
C GLY A 64 15.90 -4.18 -1.34
N PHE A 65 15.49 -4.17 -2.61
CA PHE A 65 14.22 -3.58 -3.03
C PHE A 65 13.19 -4.65 -3.32
N TRP A 66 12.12 -4.67 -2.52
CA TRP A 66 10.95 -5.47 -2.80
C TRP A 66 10.07 -4.74 -3.82
N HIS A 67 10.17 -5.15 -5.08
CA HIS A 67 9.29 -4.67 -6.15
C HIS A 67 7.88 -5.23 -5.99
N VAL A 68 6.90 -4.33 -5.85
CA VAL A 68 5.51 -4.68 -5.55
C VAL A 68 4.65 -4.59 -6.80
N VAL A 69 4.82 -3.52 -7.58
CA VAL A 69 4.09 -3.26 -8.83
C VAL A 69 5.08 -2.71 -9.86
N ASN A 70 4.98 -3.18 -11.09
CA ASN A 70 5.64 -2.56 -12.23
C ASN A 70 4.73 -2.70 -13.45
N VAL A 71 4.01 -1.63 -13.79
CA VAL A 71 3.12 -1.59 -14.95
C VAL A 71 3.43 -0.35 -15.80
N PRO A 72 3.35 -0.45 -17.14
CA PRO A 72 3.57 0.71 -18.01
C PRO A 72 2.50 1.77 -17.75
N TRP A 73 2.93 3.02 -17.58
CA TRP A 73 2.04 4.16 -17.36
C TRP A 73 2.01 5.09 -18.57
N ILE A 74 3.19 5.53 -19.05
CA ILE A 74 3.32 6.34 -20.27
C ILE A 74 4.37 5.68 -21.18
N PRO A 75 3.94 4.77 -22.07
CA PRO A 75 4.86 3.99 -22.90
C PRO A 75 5.76 4.83 -23.80
N ALA A 76 5.25 5.97 -24.28
CA ALA A 76 5.96 6.85 -25.20
C ALA A 76 7.29 7.38 -24.65
N ILE A 77 7.42 7.50 -23.33
CA ILE A 77 8.63 7.95 -22.64
C ILE A 77 9.26 6.84 -21.79
N GLY A 78 8.78 5.60 -21.91
CA GLY A 78 9.21 4.49 -21.09
C GLY A 78 8.92 4.66 -19.59
N ALA A 79 7.87 5.42 -19.22
CA ALA A 79 7.51 5.61 -17.81
C ALA A 79 6.62 4.47 -17.31
N HIS A 80 6.97 3.96 -16.13
CA HIS A 80 6.26 2.88 -15.45
C HIS A 80 5.77 3.36 -14.09
N TYR A 81 4.58 2.88 -13.70
CA TYR A 81 4.18 2.88 -12.30
C TYR A 81 4.94 1.77 -11.59
N HIS A 82 6.16 2.10 -11.18
CA HIS A 82 7.08 1.20 -10.52
C HIS A 82 7.08 1.47 -9.02
N LEU A 83 6.43 0.59 -8.27
CA LEU A 83 6.37 0.64 -6.81
C LEU A 83 7.33 -0.40 -6.23
N ALA A 84 8.25 0.07 -5.38
CA ALA A 84 9.19 -0.76 -4.65
C ALA A 84 9.30 -0.29 -3.20
N LEU A 85 9.55 -1.23 -2.30
CA LEU A 85 9.73 -0.97 -0.87
C LEU A 85 11.13 -1.44 -0.46
N ASP A 86 11.77 -0.69 0.43
CA ASP A 86 13.02 -1.05 1.10
C ASP A 86 12.81 -1.03 2.62
N GLY A 87 13.87 -1.28 3.38
CA GLY A 87 13.79 -1.31 4.84
C GLY A 87 13.40 0.03 5.48
N ILE A 88 13.57 1.15 4.78
CA ILE A 88 13.20 2.49 5.27
C ILE A 88 11.73 2.77 4.96
N ASN A 89 11.26 2.39 3.77
CA ASN A 89 9.90 2.62 3.33
C ASN A 89 8.90 1.73 4.08
N PHE A 90 9.27 0.49 4.42
CA PHE A 90 8.37 -0.43 5.13
C PHE A 90 7.73 0.11 6.41
N PRO A 91 8.47 0.72 7.36
CA PRO A 91 7.86 1.32 8.55
C PRO A 91 7.05 2.59 8.27
N LEU A 92 7.09 3.14 7.06
CA LEU A 92 6.36 4.36 6.68
C LEU A 92 5.00 4.08 6.01
N VAL A 93 4.73 2.84 5.58
CA VAL A 93 3.52 2.47 4.81
C VAL A 93 2.43 1.79 5.63
#